data_AF-A0A9D8PMK5-F1
#
_entry.id   AF-A0A9D8PMK5-F1
#
_cell.length_a   1.000
_cell.length_b   1.000
_cell.length_c   1.000
_cell.angle_alpha   90.00
_cell.angle_beta   90.00
_cell.angle_gamma   90.00
#
_symmetry.space_group_name_H-M   'P 1'
#
loop_
_entity.id
_entity.type
_entity.pdbx_description
1 polymer ?
#
loop_
_entity_poly.entity_id
_entity_poly.type
_entity_poly.pdbx_seq_one_letter_code
_entity_poly.pdbx_strand_id
1 'polypeptide(L)'
;MIEIFHHLFIGTDTDYETIVKHHNGWAVVHASREPYHLELNEYGDGEFAKHYPDWKVARRDNRLFLNLAQDQDPDDIPDDLLETTLEFINESLESGLKVLIHCTNGTSRGPAIGLLYLGSFTDKFKDTNLGEAEYVFKKVYPGYKPSRGIKRFLRRSWHRYSKD
;
A
#
# COMPACT_ATOMS: atom_id res chain seq x y z
N MET A 1 7.16 -12.68 3.07
CA MET A 1 6.16 -12.37 2.03
C MET A 1 5.00 -13.38 2.08
N ILE A 2 3.75 -12.95 1.96
CA ILE A 2 2.54 -13.80 1.94
C ILE A 2 1.62 -13.35 0.79
N GLU A 3 1.11 -14.29 0.00
CA GLU A 3 0.10 -14.04 -1.04
C GLU A 3 -1.30 -13.89 -0.41
N ILE A 4 -1.93 -12.74 -0.58
CA ILE A 4 -3.27 -12.46 0.00
C ILE A 4 -4.41 -12.60 -1.00
N PHE A 5 -4.07 -12.56 -2.29
CA PHE A 5 -4.94 -12.73 -3.45
C PHE A 5 -4.08 -13.11 -4.65
N HIS A 6 -4.67 -13.63 -5.73
CA HIS A 6 -3.92 -14.14 -6.87
C HIS A 6 -2.90 -13.11 -7.37
N HIS A 7 -1.62 -13.49 -7.31
CA HIS A 7 -0.45 -12.69 -7.68
C HIS A 7 -0.24 -11.39 -6.87
N LEU A 8 -0.99 -11.18 -5.79
CA LEU A 8 -0.86 -10.04 -4.89
C LEU A 8 -0.26 -10.48 -3.54
N PHE A 9 0.92 -9.94 -3.25
CA PHE A 9 1.73 -10.29 -2.09
C PHE A 9 1.89 -9.11 -1.15
N ILE A 10 1.99 -9.40 0.14
CA ILE A 10 2.46 -8.46 1.15
C ILE A 10 3.75 -8.96 1.78
N GLY A 11 4.71 -8.06 1.98
CA GLY A 11 6.01 -8.38 2.57
C GLY A 11 6.66 -7.25 3.35
N THR A 12 7.91 -7.50 3.71
CA THR A 12 8.84 -6.57 4.35
C THR A 12 9.75 -5.89 3.32
N ASP A 13 10.54 -4.92 3.76
CA ASP A 13 11.65 -4.39 2.95
C ASP A 13 12.66 -5.48 2.55
N THR A 14 12.92 -6.42 3.45
CA THR A 14 13.84 -7.55 3.23
C THR A 14 13.30 -8.47 2.13
N ASP A 15 11.99 -8.75 2.10
CA ASP A 15 11.37 -9.50 1.00
C ASP A 15 11.60 -8.79 -0.34
N TYR A 16 11.43 -7.45 -0.36
CA TYR A 16 11.72 -6.68 -1.57
C TYR A 16 13.19 -6.77 -1.98
N GLU A 17 14.11 -6.44 -1.08
CA GLU A 17 15.55 -6.34 -1.36
C GLU A 17 16.18 -7.68 -1.75
N THR A 18 15.71 -8.79 -1.17
CA THR A 18 16.34 -10.10 -1.36
C THR A 18 15.64 -11.00 -2.38
N ILE A 19 14.34 -10.78 -2.65
CA ILE A 19 13.54 -11.68 -3.50
C ILE A 19 12.99 -10.97 -4.74
N VAL A 20 12.59 -9.70 -4.65
CA VAL A 20 11.82 -9.04 -5.71
C VAL A 20 12.65 -8.08 -6.56
N LYS A 21 13.51 -7.27 -5.95
CA LYS A 21 14.22 -6.14 -6.58
C LYS A 21 14.97 -6.48 -7.87
N HIS A 22 15.49 -7.70 -7.99
CA HIS A 22 16.29 -8.15 -9.13
C HIS A 22 15.55 -9.11 -10.07
N HIS A 23 14.24 -9.28 -9.88
CA HIS A 23 13.41 -10.19 -10.67
C HIS A 23 12.40 -9.43 -11.54
N ASN A 24 12.37 -9.77 -12.82
CA ASN A 24 11.36 -9.29 -13.75
C ASN A 24 9.98 -9.90 -13.44
N GLY A 25 8.92 -9.29 -13.98
CA GLY A 25 7.54 -9.74 -13.80
C GLY A 25 6.91 -9.29 -12.49
N TRP A 26 7.54 -8.35 -11.79
CA TRP A 26 7.02 -7.75 -10.57
C TRP A 26 6.69 -6.26 -10.75
N ALA A 27 5.60 -5.86 -10.12
CA ALA A 27 5.32 -4.49 -9.75
C ALA A 27 5.40 -4.33 -8.23
N VAL A 28 5.83 -3.16 -7.75
CA VAL A 28 6.13 -2.94 -6.34
C VAL A 28 5.52 -1.64 -5.84
N VAL A 29 4.77 -1.72 -4.74
CA VAL A 29 4.33 -0.58 -3.95
C VAL A 29 5.23 -0.46 -2.72
N HIS A 30 6.06 0.58 -2.70
CA HIS A 30 6.86 0.99 -1.55
C HIS A 30 5.98 1.80 -0.60
N ALA A 31 5.27 1.13 0.31
CA ALA A 31 4.39 1.75 1.29
C ALA A 31 5.17 2.22 2.53
N SER A 32 6.31 2.88 2.31
CA SER A 32 7.08 3.57 3.34
C SER A 32 7.81 4.77 2.76
N ARG A 33 7.75 5.90 3.48
CA ARG A 33 8.54 7.09 3.16
C ARG A 33 10.04 6.77 3.16
N GLU A 34 10.55 6.21 4.24
CA GLU A 34 11.95 5.79 4.35
C GLU A 34 12.16 4.29 4.00
N PRO A 35 13.30 3.93 3.37
CA PRO A 35 14.21 4.82 2.65
C PRO A 35 13.69 5.23 1.26
N TYR A 36 12.74 4.46 0.71
CA TYR A 36 12.49 4.41 -0.73
C TYR A 36 11.95 5.69 -1.36
N HIS A 37 11.02 6.40 -0.72
CA HIS A 37 10.50 7.67 -1.29
C HIS A 37 11.53 8.79 -1.13
N LEU A 38 12.20 8.87 0.03
CA LEU A 38 13.24 9.88 0.27
C LEU A 38 14.46 9.72 -0.67
N GLU A 39 14.86 8.49 -0.96
CA GLU A 39 16.01 8.20 -1.83
C GLU A 39 15.78 8.61 -3.29
N LEU A 40 14.54 8.91 -3.71
CA LEU A 40 14.30 9.52 -5.02
C LEU A 40 15.05 10.86 -5.14
N ASN A 41 15.23 11.59 -4.02
CA ASN A 41 16.04 12.81 -3.90
C ASN A 41 15.79 13.89 -4.98
N GLU A 42 14.62 13.89 -5.60
CA GLU A 42 14.28 14.77 -6.73
C GLU A 42 13.73 16.13 -6.31
N TYR A 43 13.33 16.29 -5.04
CA TYR A 43 12.54 17.44 -4.56
C TYR A 43 13.15 18.19 -3.36
N GLY A 44 14.24 17.66 -2.79
CA GLY A 44 14.87 18.18 -1.56
C GLY A 44 14.00 18.01 -0.31
N ASP A 45 14.41 18.66 0.79
CA ASP A 45 13.69 18.65 2.07
C ASP A 45 12.93 19.96 2.34
N GLY A 46 11.89 19.90 3.17
CA GLY A 46 11.16 21.06 3.69
C GLY A 46 9.84 21.38 2.99
N GLU A 47 9.25 22.53 3.33
CA GLU A 47 7.91 22.94 2.83
C GLU A 47 7.85 23.07 1.30
N PHE A 48 8.96 23.44 0.65
CA PHE A 48 9.00 23.59 -0.80
C PHE A 48 8.84 22.25 -1.53
N ALA A 49 9.33 21.16 -0.93
CA ALA A 49 9.21 19.81 -1.49
C ALA A 49 7.74 19.39 -1.66
N LYS A 50 6.82 19.91 -0.83
CA LYS A 50 5.38 19.60 -0.88
C LYS A 50 4.67 20.09 -2.15
N HIS A 51 5.28 21.03 -2.88
CA HIS A 51 4.73 21.57 -4.12
C HIS A 51 5.12 20.77 -5.37
N TYR A 52 6.00 19.78 -5.24
CA TYR A 52 6.35 18.93 -6.37
C TYR A 52 5.26 17.89 -6.64
N PRO A 53 4.93 17.61 -7.91
CA PRO A 53 3.86 16.65 -8.27
C PRO A 53 4.01 15.29 -7.60
N ASP A 54 5.25 14.80 -7.51
CA ASP A 54 5.59 13.45 -7.04
C ASP A 54 5.84 13.38 -5.52
N TRP A 55 5.65 14.50 -4.81
CA TRP A 55 5.89 14.57 -3.37
C TRP A 55 5.07 13.56 -2.57
N LYS A 56 3.81 13.33 -2.98
CA LYS A 56 2.91 12.39 -2.32
C LYS A 56 3.15 10.96 -2.78
N VAL A 57 3.24 10.79 -4.10
CA VAL A 57 3.36 9.52 -4.79
C VAL A 57 4.19 9.72 -6.03
N ALA A 58 5.18 8.86 -6.24
CA ALA A 58 5.99 8.85 -7.46
C ALA A 58 5.85 7.49 -8.15
N ARG A 59 5.64 7.48 -9.47
CA ARG A 59 5.65 6.26 -10.29
C ARG A 59 6.93 6.23 -11.12
N ARG A 60 7.70 5.14 -11.03
CA ARG A 60 8.88 4.88 -11.89
C ARG A 60 8.79 3.44 -12.35
N ASP A 61 8.60 3.23 -13.65
CA ASP A 61 8.37 1.90 -14.24
C ASP A 61 7.25 1.13 -13.50
N ASN A 62 7.52 -0.13 -13.14
CA ASN A 62 6.64 -0.98 -12.35
C ASN A 62 6.79 -0.73 -10.85
N ARG A 63 7.12 0.49 -10.42
CA ARG A 63 7.28 0.84 -9.00
C ARG A 63 6.48 2.09 -8.66
N LEU A 64 5.77 2.02 -7.54
CA LEU A 64 5.07 3.13 -6.93
C LEU A 64 5.68 3.42 -5.56
N PHE A 65 6.04 4.67 -5.31
CA PHE A 65 6.70 5.13 -4.10
C PHE A 65 5.76 6.04 -3.34
N LEU A 66 5.39 5.65 -2.12
CA LEU A 66 4.46 6.41 -1.30
C LEU A 66 5.21 7.19 -0.24
N ASN A 67 4.96 8.50 -0.18
CA ASN A 67 5.39 9.32 0.95
C ASN A 67 4.45 9.11 2.15
N LEU A 68 4.53 7.91 2.73
CA LEU A 68 3.65 7.46 3.80
C LEU A 68 4.47 7.14 5.05
N ALA A 69 4.43 8.03 6.04
CA ALA A 69 5.06 7.81 7.34
C ALA A 69 4.18 6.92 8.25
N GLN A 70 4.78 6.29 9.25
CA GLN A 70 4.07 5.37 10.15
C GLN A 70 3.12 6.09 11.12
N ASP A 71 3.48 7.31 11.48
CA ASP A 71 2.85 8.21 12.44
C ASP A 71 2.20 9.43 11.76
N GLN A 72 2.12 9.44 10.43
CA GLN A 72 1.41 10.47 9.67
C GLN A 72 -0.03 10.59 10.16
N ASP A 73 -0.50 11.83 10.30
CA ASP A 73 -1.91 12.06 10.58
C ASP A 73 -2.72 11.50 9.40
N PRO A 74 -3.69 10.60 9.64
CA PRO A 74 -4.56 10.11 8.59
C PRO A 74 -5.22 11.22 7.79
N ASP A 75 -5.58 12.33 8.44
CA ASP A 75 -6.20 13.49 7.79
C ASP A 75 -5.26 14.18 6.79
N ASP A 76 -3.95 13.98 6.93
CA ASP A 76 -2.93 14.45 6.00
C ASP A 76 -2.62 13.44 4.89
N ILE A 77 -3.17 12.21 4.92
CA ILE A 77 -3.02 11.24 3.83
C ILE A 77 -4.01 11.63 2.74
N PRO A 78 -3.54 12.04 1.56
CA PRO A 78 -4.42 12.50 0.49
C PRO A 78 -5.20 11.35 -0.13
N ASP A 79 -6.46 11.58 -0.52
CA ASP A 79 -7.29 10.51 -1.08
C ASP A 79 -6.83 10.09 -2.48
N ASP A 80 -6.26 11.03 -3.26
CA ASP A 80 -5.64 10.81 -4.57
C ASP A 80 -4.44 9.85 -4.48
N LEU A 81 -3.70 9.86 -3.37
CA LEU A 81 -2.62 8.89 -3.11
C LEU A 81 -3.16 7.46 -3.04
N LEU A 82 -4.27 7.25 -2.33
CA LEU A 82 -4.86 5.92 -2.19
C LEU A 82 -5.46 5.43 -3.51
N GLU A 83 -6.22 6.28 -4.20
CA GLU A 83 -6.79 5.95 -5.52
C GLU A 83 -5.70 5.52 -6.50
N THR A 84 -4.68 6.35 -6.67
CA THR A 84 -3.50 6.06 -7.51
C THR A 84 -2.84 4.73 -7.12
N THR A 85 -2.77 4.44 -5.81
CA THR A 85 -2.17 3.20 -5.31
C THR A 85 -3.00 1.97 -5.68
N LEU A 86 -4.32 2.02 -5.47
CA LEU A 86 -5.20 0.89 -5.74
C LEU A 86 -5.33 0.62 -7.25
N GLU A 87 -5.42 1.68 -8.06
CA GLU A 87 -5.42 1.58 -9.52
C GLU A 87 -4.11 0.96 -10.03
N PHE A 88 -2.95 1.44 -9.55
CA PHE A 88 -1.66 0.86 -9.91
C PHE A 88 -1.58 -0.65 -9.61
N ILE A 89 -2.10 -1.08 -8.46
CA ILE A 89 -2.15 -2.50 -8.10
C ILE A 89 -3.04 -3.26 -9.08
N ASN A 90 -4.25 -2.77 -9.37
CA ASN A 90 -5.19 -3.41 -10.28
C ASN A 90 -4.62 -3.53 -11.70
N GLU A 91 -4.14 -2.42 -12.27
CA GLU A 91 -3.51 -2.38 -13.61
C GLU A 91 -2.34 -3.37 -13.72
N SER A 92 -1.50 -3.42 -12.68
CA SER A 92 -0.34 -4.32 -12.66
C SER A 92 -0.77 -5.79 -12.68
N LEU A 93 -1.78 -6.16 -11.89
CA LEU A 93 -2.32 -7.51 -11.86
C LEU A 93 -3.00 -7.88 -13.20
N GLU A 94 -3.78 -6.97 -13.79
CA GLU A 94 -4.43 -7.16 -15.09
C GLU A 94 -3.40 -7.32 -16.23
N SER A 95 -2.25 -6.65 -16.13
CA SER A 95 -1.14 -6.81 -17.08
C SER A 95 -0.36 -8.13 -16.89
N GLY A 96 -0.73 -8.95 -15.91
CA GLY A 96 -0.11 -10.25 -15.63
C GLY A 96 1.14 -10.20 -14.73
N LEU A 97 1.44 -9.03 -14.15
CA LEU A 97 2.55 -8.90 -13.19
C LEU A 97 2.15 -9.45 -11.82
N LYS A 98 3.15 -9.90 -11.07
CA LYS A 98 3.01 -10.10 -9.62
C LYS A 98 3.16 -8.75 -8.92
N VAL A 99 2.35 -8.47 -7.92
CA VAL A 99 2.44 -7.23 -7.15
C VAL A 99 2.93 -7.52 -5.75
N LEU A 100 4.02 -6.85 -5.34
CA LEU A 100 4.44 -6.80 -3.94
C LEU A 100 4.05 -5.44 -3.34
N ILE A 101 3.21 -5.46 -2.31
CA ILE A 101 3.02 -4.32 -1.41
C ILE A 101 3.90 -4.56 -0.19
N HIS A 102 4.85 -3.67 0.09
CA HIS A 102 5.67 -3.82 1.29
C HIS A 102 5.83 -2.50 2.03
N CYS A 103 6.19 -2.64 3.30
CA CYS A 103 6.73 -1.57 4.12
C CYS A 103 7.80 -2.20 5.01
N THR A 104 8.56 -1.40 5.76
CA THR A 104 9.69 -1.86 6.60
C THR A 104 9.44 -3.22 7.26
N ASN A 105 8.42 -3.33 8.11
CA ASN A 105 8.13 -4.56 8.86
C ASN A 105 7.02 -5.43 8.26
N GLY A 106 6.37 -4.99 7.17
CA GLY A 106 5.23 -5.72 6.61
C GLY A 106 4.03 -5.91 7.55
N THR A 107 3.85 -5.09 8.59
CA THR A 107 2.78 -5.29 9.61
C THR A 107 1.67 -4.25 9.59
N SER A 108 1.92 -3.05 9.04
CA SER A 108 1.01 -1.90 9.16
C SER A 108 0.58 -1.35 7.80
N ARG A 109 1.40 -0.51 7.15
CA ARG A 109 1.05 0.23 5.93
C ARG A 109 0.76 -0.69 4.75
N GLY A 110 1.70 -1.59 4.42
CA GLY A 110 1.52 -2.54 3.32
C GLY A 110 0.28 -3.44 3.47
N PRO A 111 0.11 -4.12 4.62
CA PRO A 111 -1.09 -4.89 4.89
C PRO A 111 -2.40 -4.10 4.85
N ALA A 112 -2.41 -2.84 5.32
CA ALA A 112 -3.58 -1.98 5.25
C ALA A 112 -3.99 -1.65 3.81
N ILE A 113 -3.03 -1.33 2.94
CA ILE A 113 -3.29 -1.11 1.52
C ILE A 113 -3.80 -2.39 0.86
N GLY A 114 -3.19 -3.55 1.18
CA GLY A 114 -3.67 -4.83 0.67
C GLY A 114 -5.10 -5.16 1.10
N LEU A 115 -5.47 -4.86 2.36
CA LEU A 115 -6.85 -5.00 2.83
C LEU A 115 -7.81 -4.10 2.06
N LEU A 116 -7.46 -2.83 1.84
CA LEU A 116 -8.26 -1.89 1.06
C LEU A 116 -8.46 -2.38 -0.37
N TYR A 117 -7.39 -2.82 -1.04
CA TYR A 117 -7.48 -3.38 -2.38
C TYR A 117 -8.50 -4.53 -2.46
N LEU A 118 -8.47 -5.46 -1.50
CA LEU A 118 -9.42 -6.58 -1.48
C LEU A 118 -10.86 -6.09 -1.30
N GLY A 119 -11.10 -5.09 -0.45
CA GLY A 119 -12.43 -4.51 -0.26
C GLY A 119 -12.95 -3.73 -1.47
N SER A 120 -12.04 -3.19 -2.28
CA SER A 120 -12.38 -2.28 -3.38
C SER A 120 -12.45 -2.94 -4.75
N PHE A 121 -11.58 -3.90 -5.02
CA PHE A 121 -11.42 -4.49 -6.36
C PHE A 121 -11.84 -5.97 -6.43
N THR A 122 -12.23 -6.57 -5.30
CA THR A 122 -12.65 -7.98 -5.24
C THR A 122 -13.96 -8.13 -4.49
N ASP A 123 -14.63 -9.27 -4.67
CA ASP A 123 -15.85 -9.58 -3.94
C ASP A 123 -15.57 -10.24 -2.56
N LYS A 124 -14.30 -10.30 -2.14
CA LYS A 124 -13.88 -11.02 -0.92
C LYS A 124 -14.49 -10.47 0.37
N PHE A 125 -14.82 -9.18 0.38
CA PHE A 125 -15.35 -8.46 1.53
C PHE A 125 -16.65 -7.71 1.21
N LYS A 126 -17.35 -8.13 0.16
CA LYS A 126 -18.66 -7.58 -0.22
C LYS A 126 -19.63 -7.68 0.97
N ASP A 127 -20.43 -6.63 1.18
CA ASP A 127 -21.42 -6.54 2.27
C ASP A 127 -20.81 -6.67 3.69
N THR A 128 -19.48 -6.51 3.87
CA THR A 128 -18.84 -6.58 5.20
C THR A 128 -18.38 -5.21 5.70
N ASN A 129 -18.45 -5.01 7.02
CA ASN A 129 -17.83 -3.84 7.63
C ASN A 129 -16.32 -4.06 7.84
N LEU A 130 -15.58 -2.96 8.05
CA LEU A 130 -14.12 -3.02 8.24
C LEU A 130 -13.70 -4.00 9.35
N GLY A 131 -14.45 -4.08 10.45
CA GLY A 131 -14.09 -4.97 11.57
C GLY A 131 -14.18 -6.46 11.19
N GLU A 132 -15.20 -6.84 10.43
CA GLU A 132 -15.36 -8.19 9.88
C GLU A 132 -14.27 -8.50 8.85
N ALA A 133 -14.00 -7.56 7.95
CA ALA A 133 -12.94 -7.69 6.96
C ALA A 133 -11.56 -7.84 7.63
N GLU A 134 -11.23 -7.02 8.64
CA GLU A 134 -10.00 -7.14 9.42
C GLU A 134 -9.89 -8.50 10.12
N TYR A 135 -11.01 -9.00 10.68
CA TYR A 135 -11.04 -10.30 11.35
C TYR A 135 -10.71 -11.46 10.40
N VAL A 136 -11.30 -11.46 9.20
CA VAL A 136 -11.03 -12.48 8.17
C VAL A 136 -9.63 -12.29 7.59
N PHE A 137 -9.23 -11.07 7.28
CA PHE A 137 -7.93 -10.74 6.71
C PHE A 137 -6.79 -11.20 7.62
N LYS A 138 -6.93 -11.04 8.94
CA LYS A 138 -5.92 -11.50 9.91
C LYS A 138 -5.71 -13.03 9.91
N LYS A 139 -6.69 -13.82 9.43
CA LYS A 139 -6.51 -15.27 9.25
C LYS A 139 -5.61 -15.58 8.05
N VAL A 140 -5.65 -14.74 7.01
CA VAL A 140 -4.80 -14.86 5.81
C VAL A 140 -3.42 -14.25 6.06
N TYR A 141 -3.37 -13.10 6.74
CA TYR A 141 -2.16 -12.36 7.05
C TYR A 141 -2.03 -12.11 8.57
N PRO A 142 -1.55 -13.11 9.36
CA PRO A 142 -1.50 -13.02 10.83
C PRO A 142 -0.66 -11.86 11.38
N GLY A 143 0.33 -11.39 10.62
CA GLY A 143 1.18 -10.25 10.95
C GLY A 143 0.46 -8.88 10.91
N TYR A 144 -0.81 -8.85 10.50
CA TYR A 144 -1.60 -7.61 10.43
C TYR A 144 -1.76 -6.97 11.82
N LYS A 145 -1.08 -5.84 12.00
CA LYS A 145 -1.06 -5.06 13.23
C LYS A 145 -0.84 -3.58 12.89
N PRO A 146 -1.83 -2.91 12.28
CA PRO A 146 -1.71 -1.51 11.88
C PRO A 146 -1.54 -0.59 13.10
N SER A 147 -0.73 0.46 12.92
CA SER A 147 -0.59 1.55 13.89
C SER A 147 -1.92 2.28 14.09
N ARG A 148 -2.04 3.07 15.17
CA ARG A 148 -3.25 3.84 15.46
C ARG A 148 -3.60 4.81 14.31
N GLY A 149 -2.61 5.45 13.71
CA GLY A 149 -2.78 6.31 12.53
C GLY A 149 -3.35 5.51 11.37
N ILE A 150 -2.68 4.43 10.98
CA ILE A 150 -3.12 3.58 9.86
C ILE A 150 -4.52 3.00 10.07
N LYS A 151 -4.93 2.67 11.31
CA LYS A 151 -6.31 2.24 11.59
C LYS A 151 -7.35 3.34 11.35
N ARG A 152 -7.05 4.58 11.71
CA ARG A 152 -7.96 5.71 11.45
C ARG A 152 -8.03 5.99 9.94
N PHE A 153 -6.91 5.92 9.23
CA PHE A 153 -6.87 5.97 7.77
C PHE A 153 -7.78 4.89 7.15
N LEU A 154 -7.61 3.63 7.55
CA LEU A 154 -8.44 2.51 7.08
C LEU A 154 -9.93 2.74 7.29
N ARG A 155 -10.34 3.23 8.47
CA ARG A 155 -11.76 3.52 8.75
C ARG A 155 -12.32 4.58 7.81
N ARG A 156 -11.56 5.64 7.57
CA ARG A 156 -11.97 6.70 6.64
C ARG A 156 -12.08 6.18 5.21
N SER A 157 -11.10 5.40 4.77
CA SER A 157 -11.02 4.86 3.42
C SER A 157 -12.05 3.76 3.15
N TRP A 158 -12.33 2.87 4.12
CA TRP A 158 -13.25 1.75 3.93
C TRP A 158 -14.63 2.24 3.50
N HIS A 159 -15.19 3.23 4.20
CA HIS A 159 -16.50 3.81 3.84
C HIS A 159 -16.58 4.38 2.42
N ARG A 160 -15.45 4.74 1.82
CA ARG A 160 -15.42 5.31 0.48
C ARG A 160 -15.25 4.25 -0.60
N TYR A 161 -14.48 3.21 -0.32
CA TYR A 161 -13.98 2.32 -1.35
C TYR A 161 -14.43 0.86 -1.20
N SER A 162 -15.02 0.44 -0.07
CA SER A 162 -15.60 -0.90 0.02
C SER A 162 -16.83 -0.97 -0.86
N LYS A 163 -16.93 -2.00 -1.70
CA LYS A 163 -18.17 -2.25 -2.45
C LYS A 163 -19.28 -2.60 -1.46
N ASP A 164 -20.38 -1.85 -1.53
CA ASP A 164 -21.65 -2.23 -0.91
C ASP A 164 -22.14 -3.55 -1.55
#